data_AF-A0A1H6IUH7-F1
#
_entry.id   AF-A0A1H6IUH7-F1
#
_cell.length_a   1.000
_cell.length_b   1.000
_cell.length_c   1.000
_cell.angle_alpha   90.00
_cell.angle_beta   90.00
_cell.angle_gamma   90.00
#
_symmetry.space_group_name_H-M   'P 1'
#
loop_
_entity.id
_entity.type
_entity.pdbx_description
1 polymer ?
#
loop_
_entity_poly.entity_id
_entity_poly.type
_entity_poly.pdbx_seq_one_letter_code
_entity_poly.pdbx_strand_id
1 'polypeptide(L)'
;MFSLNVPLPPAVDRLANDRHPDLVAFDRIRERHTLVCKRLGSDDIRSGGGGRDGGRDPGRSRDRAVTRLRERLRPVLTGTDPLDLSITGIGYFEVPVQGPGPVVYLRVESDDLDRVHRRLCGAFDPVTGIEGEEYVPHVTLARGGSIERAQAIADSEMDPIEWRARSLTIYDAEFREPAGTVSLE
;
A
#
# COMPACT_ATOMS: atom_id res chain seq x y z
N MET A 1 12.62 2.53 4.15
CA MET A 1 11.22 2.82 4.55
C MET A 1 10.44 1.54 4.30
N PHE A 2 9.57 1.16 5.24
CA PHE A 2 8.69 0.00 5.05
C PHE A 2 7.26 0.47 4.83
N SER A 3 6.42 -0.42 4.31
CA SER A 3 4.97 -0.26 4.35
C SER A 3 4.32 -1.56 4.78
N LEU A 4 3.15 -1.46 5.38
CA LEU A 4 2.25 -2.56 5.62
C LEU A 4 1.23 -2.56 4.48
N ASN A 5 1.21 -3.65 3.71
CA ASN A 5 0.40 -3.77 2.51
C ASN A 5 -0.63 -4.89 2.66
N VAL A 6 -1.80 -4.72 2.07
CA VAL A 6 -2.79 -5.80 1.91
C VAL A 6 -2.35 -6.68 0.74
N PRO A 7 -2.29 -8.02 0.89
CA PRO A 7 -2.07 -8.93 -0.22
C PRO A 7 -3.19 -8.78 -1.27
N LEU A 8 -2.80 -8.70 -2.55
CA LEU A 8 -3.72 -8.56 -3.66
C LEU A 8 -4.04 -9.93 -4.28
N PRO A 9 -5.29 -10.17 -4.72
CA PRO A 9 -5.63 -11.39 -5.44
C PRO A 9 -5.03 -11.36 -6.86
N PRO A 10 -4.70 -12.51 -7.46
CA PRO A 10 -4.16 -12.58 -8.83
C PRO A 10 -5.06 -11.94 -9.91
N ALA A 11 -6.35 -11.75 -9.61
CA ALA A 11 -7.29 -11.05 -10.48
C ALA A 11 -6.89 -9.59 -10.75
N VAL A 12 -6.17 -8.93 -9.82
CA VAL A 12 -5.70 -7.55 -9.99
C VAL A 12 -4.66 -7.46 -11.10
N ASP A 13 -3.69 -8.37 -11.13
CA ASP A 13 -2.67 -8.37 -12.19
C ASP A 13 -3.27 -8.74 -13.55
N ARG A 14 -4.29 -9.62 -13.58
CA ARG A 14 -5.05 -9.92 -14.81
C ARG A 14 -5.75 -8.66 -15.33
N LEU A 15 -6.51 -7.99 -14.47
CA LEU A 15 -7.19 -6.75 -14.84
C LEU A 15 -6.20 -5.67 -15.31
N ALA A 16 -5.08 -5.49 -14.62
CA ALA A 16 -4.07 -4.50 -15.02
C ALA A 16 -3.47 -4.81 -16.40
N ASN A 17 -3.27 -6.09 -16.72
CA ASN A 17 -2.81 -6.53 -18.04
C ASN A 17 -3.89 -6.31 -19.11
N ASP A 18 -5.15 -6.64 -18.82
CA ASP A 18 -6.26 -6.45 -19.74
C ASP A 18 -6.47 -4.96 -20.07
N ARG A 19 -6.25 -4.08 -19.08
CA ARG A 19 -6.30 -2.62 -19.23
C ARG A 19 -5.00 -1.98 -19.71
N HIS A 20 -3.93 -2.76 -19.90
CA HIS A 20 -2.65 -2.21 -20.34
C HIS A 20 -2.75 -1.36 -21.63
N PRO A 21 -3.54 -1.72 -22.66
CA PRO A 21 -3.73 -0.88 -23.85
C PRO A 21 -4.26 0.54 -23.54
N ASP A 22 -5.09 0.68 -22.51
CA ASP A 22 -5.62 1.98 -22.09
C ASP A 22 -4.54 2.82 -21.36
N LEU A 23 -3.57 2.13 -20.74
CA LEU A 23 -2.53 2.73 -19.90
C LEU A 23 -1.27 3.14 -20.68
N VAL A 24 -1.08 2.69 -21.92
CA VAL A 24 0.15 2.97 -22.70
C VAL A 24 0.40 4.45 -23.01
N ALA A 25 -0.64 5.27 -22.92
CA ALA A 25 -0.56 6.72 -23.15
C ALA A 25 -0.10 7.50 -21.90
N PHE A 26 0.09 6.84 -20.76
CA PHE A 26 0.59 7.46 -19.53
C PHE A 26 2.12 7.39 -19.49
N ASP A 27 2.74 8.40 -18.87
CA ASP A 27 4.20 8.51 -18.81
C ASP A 27 4.86 7.34 -18.07
N ARG A 28 4.14 6.74 -17.12
CA ARG A 28 4.61 5.59 -16.36
C ARG A 28 3.48 4.64 -16.01
N ILE A 29 3.60 3.39 -16.46
CA ILE A 29 2.75 2.29 -16.06
C ILE A 29 3.37 1.58 -14.84
N ARG A 30 2.53 1.15 -13.90
CA ARG A 30 2.95 0.44 -12.71
C ARG A 30 3.08 -1.05 -13.02
N GLU A 31 4.27 -1.59 -12.85
CA GLU A 31 4.53 -3.02 -13.07
C GLU A 31 4.25 -3.88 -11.83
N ARG A 32 4.35 -3.28 -10.63
CA ARG A 32 4.13 -3.98 -9.35
C ARG A 32 3.03 -3.29 -8.56
N HIS A 33 1.88 -3.93 -8.50
CA HIS A 33 0.71 -3.46 -7.80
C HIS A 33 0.82 -3.74 -6.30
N THR A 34 0.42 -2.76 -5.50
CA THR A 34 0.41 -2.85 -4.04
C THR A 34 -0.75 -2.04 -3.50
N LEU A 35 -1.48 -2.58 -2.53
CA LEU A 35 -2.44 -1.83 -1.73
C LEU A 35 -1.81 -1.50 -0.37
N VAL A 36 -1.51 -0.22 -0.13
CA VAL A 36 -0.84 0.21 1.10
C VAL A 36 -1.89 0.41 2.19
N CYS A 37 -1.75 -0.31 3.30
CA CYS A 37 -2.51 -0.09 4.52
C CYS A 37 -1.85 0.99 5.40
N LYS A 38 -0.53 0.96 5.61
CA LYS A 38 0.18 1.99 6.39
C LYS A 38 1.64 2.13 5.95
N ARG A 39 2.17 3.35 5.91
CA ARG A 39 3.60 3.63 5.71
C ARG A 39 4.32 3.66 7.07
N LEU A 40 5.50 3.04 7.12
CA LEU A 40 6.30 2.88 8.31
C LEU A 40 7.66 3.57 8.10
N GLY A 41 7.86 4.65 8.86
CA GLY A 41 9.00 5.54 8.74
C GLY A 41 10.29 4.97 9.32
N SER A 42 11.39 5.69 9.16
CA SER A 42 12.68 5.28 9.74
C SER A 42 12.64 5.31 11.28
N ASP A 43 11.89 6.24 11.86
CA ASP A 43 11.79 6.38 13.32
C ASP A 43 10.97 5.24 13.94
N ASP A 44 10.10 4.62 13.14
CA ASP A 44 9.38 3.41 13.55
C ASP A 44 10.29 2.20 13.78
N ILE A 45 11.46 2.21 13.15
CA ILE A 45 12.44 1.13 13.16
C ILE A 45 13.52 1.39 14.23
N ARG A 46 13.75 2.66 14.56
CA ARG A 46 14.80 3.13 15.47
C ARG A 46 14.43 3.07 16.95
N SER A 47 13.14 2.99 17.28
CA SER A 47 12.65 2.89 18.65
C SER A 47 13.03 1.54 19.29
N GLY A 48 14.28 1.43 19.74
CA GLY A 48 14.85 0.24 20.37
C GLY A 48 16.38 0.30 20.42
N GLY A 49 16.92 0.92 21.48
CA GLY A 49 18.30 0.78 21.96
C GLY A 49 19.42 1.07 20.93
N GLY A 50 19.99 2.27 20.99
CA GLY A 50 21.16 2.68 20.19
C GLY A 50 22.43 1.94 20.60
N GLY A 51 22.66 0.77 20.01
CA GLY A 51 23.98 0.14 19.96
C GLY A 51 24.78 0.73 18.80
N ARG A 52 25.94 1.32 19.10
CA ARG A 52 26.95 1.71 18.10
C ARG A 52 27.49 0.43 17.43
N ASP A 53 26.91 0.05 16.29
CA ASP A 53 27.33 -1.13 15.54
C ASP A 53 28.23 -0.67 14.39
N GLY A 54 29.54 -0.78 14.60
CA GLY A 54 30.55 -0.55 13.57
C GLY A 54 30.48 -1.65 12.50
N GLY A 55 30.61 -1.27 11.23
CA GLY A 55 30.72 -2.19 10.09
C GLY A 55 29.45 -3.01 9.82
N ARG A 56 28.40 -2.38 9.28
CA ARG A 56 27.06 -2.97 9.21
C ARG A 56 26.83 -3.74 7.90
N ASP A 57 26.67 -5.05 8.01
CA ASP A 57 25.99 -5.86 6.98
C ASP A 57 24.55 -5.34 6.78
N PRO A 58 24.20 -4.83 5.59
CA PRO A 58 22.86 -4.31 5.30
C PRO A 58 21.75 -5.34 5.49
N GLY A 59 22.01 -6.62 5.23
CA GLY A 59 21.02 -7.70 5.40
C GLY A 59 20.63 -7.88 6.87
N ARG A 60 21.61 -7.99 7.77
CA ARG A 60 21.36 -8.07 9.22
C ARG A 60 20.68 -6.83 9.79
N SER A 61 20.91 -5.66 9.21
CA SER A 61 20.19 -4.43 9.57
C SER A 61 18.70 -4.55 9.28
N ARG A 62 18.37 -5.07 8.10
CA ARG A 62 17.00 -5.22 7.62
C ARG A 62 16.23 -6.26 8.44
N ASP A 63 16.81 -7.42 8.71
CA ASP A 63 16.14 -8.46 9.50
C ASP A 63 15.78 -7.98 10.92
N ARG A 64 16.70 -7.21 11.54
CA ARG A 64 16.43 -6.56 12.83
C ARG A 64 15.31 -5.53 12.74
N ALA A 65 15.27 -4.75 11.67
CA ALA A 65 14.19 -3.79 11.43
C ALA A 65 12.83 -4.48 11.30
N VAL A 66 12.74 -5.52 10.48
CA VAL A 66 11.52 -6.31 10.28
C VAL A 66 11.06 -6.96 11.58
N THR A 67 11.98 -7.50 12.37
CA THR A 67 11.68 -8.13 13.67
C THR A 67 11.05 -7.11 14.63
N ARG A 68 11.64 -5.92 14.77
CA ARG A 68 11.09 -4.84 15.60
C ARG A 68 9.73 -4.36 15.12
N LEU A 69 9.54 -4.22 13.80
CA LEU A 69 8.25 -3.85 13.24
C LEU A 69 7.18 -4.90 13.59
N ARG A 70 7.50 -6.20 13.48
CA ARG A 70 6.57 -7.27 13.89
C ARG A 70 6.19 -7.18 15.36
N GLU A 71 7.15 -6.95 16.24
CA GLU A 71 6.90 -6.80 17.69
C GLU A 71 5.97 -5.62 17.99
N ARG A 72 6.17 -4.48 17.32
CA ARG A 72 5.31 -3.29 17.48
C ARG A 72 3.93 -3.46 16.84
N LEU A 73 3.85 -4.11 15.68
CA LEU A 73 2.60 -4.32 14.95
C LEU A 73 1.68 -5.32 15.64
N ARG A 74 2.25 -6.37 16.26
CA ARG A 74 1.47 -7.44 16.90
C ARG A 74 0.39 -6.94 17.86
N PRO A 75 0.68 -6.16 18.93
CA PRO A 75 -0.37 -5.68 19.85
C PRO A 75 -1.39 -4.75 19.18
N VAL A 76 -1.02 -4.10 18.06
CA VAL A 76 -1.91 -3.21 17.31
C VAL A 76 -2.81 -3.98 16.35
N LEU A 77 -2.45 -5.20 15.95
CA LEU A 77 -3.21 -5.97 14.95
C LEU A 77 -3.88 -7.22 15.53
N THR A 78 -3.41 -7.77 16.64
CA THR A 78 -4.04 -8.93 17.28
C THR A 78 -5.51 -8.67 17.58
N GLY A 79 -6.36 -9.65 17.26
CA GLY A 79 -7.81 -9.59 17.44
C GLY A 79 -8.52 -8.75 16.38
N THR A 80 -7.88 -8.52 15.23
CA THR A 80 -8.52 -7.87 14.08
C THR A 80 -9.14 -8.97 13.23
N ASP A 81 -10.44 -8.86 12.97
CA ASP A 81 -11.11 -9.78 12.05
C ASP A 81 -10.50 -9.67 10.64
N PRO A 82 -10.53 -10.75 9.84
CA PRO A 82 -10.03 -10.66 8.48
C PRO A 82 -10.84 -9.66 7.66
N LEU A 83 -10.14 -8.84 6.89
CA LEU A 83 -10.68 -7.69 6.17
C LEU A 83 -11.42 -8.16 4.92
N ASP A 84 -12.66 -7.73 4.75
CA ASP A 84 -13.39 -7.89 3.48
C ASP A 84 -13.14 -6.65 2.61
N LEU A 85 -12.69 -6.87 1.36
CA LEU A 85 -12.31 -5.81 0.42
C LEU A 85 -12.94 -6.02 -0.95
N SER A 86 -13.26 -4.92 -1.62
CA SER A 86 -13.72 -4.92 -3.00
C SER A 86 -13.01 -3.85 -3.83
N ILE A 87 -12.64 -4.19 -5.06
CA ILE A 87 -12.34 -3.22 -6.11
C ILE A 87 -13.59 -3.03 -6.94
N THR A 88 -14.13 -1.81 -6.97
CA THR A 88 -15.43 -1.48 -7.56
C THR A 88 -15.31 -0.61 -8.81
N GLY A 89 -14.12 -0.12 -9.12
CA GLY A 89 -13.91 0.73 -10.28
C GLY A 89 -12.51 1.31 -10.38
N ILE A 90 -12.36 2.20 -11.35
CA ILE A 90 -11.15 2.98 -11.57
C ILE A 90 -11.39 4.41 -11.09
N GLY A 91 -10.37 5.02 -10.50
CA GLY A 91 -10.35 6.42 -10.12
C GLY A 91 -9.04 7.07 -10.54
N TYR A 92 -8.95 8.38 -10.37
CA TYR A 92 -7.71 9.10 -10.53
C TYR A 92 -7.55 10.22 -9.52
N PHE A 93 -6.30 10.54 -9.19
CA PHE A 93 -5.95 11.79 -8.53
C PHE A 93 -5.42 12.73 -9.61
N GLU A 94 -6.09 13.85 -9.84
CA GLU A 94 -5.63 14.88 -10.77
C GLU A 94 -4.28 15.45 -10.33
N VAL A 95 -4.22 15.86 -9.06
CA VAL A 95 -3.03 16.43 -8.43
C VAL A 95 -2.63 15.54 -7.24
N PRO A 96 -1.69 14.60 -7.42
CA PRO A 96 -1.23 13.76 -6.31
C PRO A 96 -0.33 14.55 -5.36
N VAL A 97 -0.36 14.18 -4.08
CA VAL A 97 0.53 14.78 -3.06
C VAL A 97 2.01 14.54 -3.36
N GLN A 98 2.34 13.44 -4.07
CA GLN A 98 3.71 13.09 -4.43
C GLN A 98 3.82 12.59 -5.87
N GLY A 99 4.82 13.12 -6.58
CA GLY A 99 5.20 12.71 -7.92
C GLY A 99 4.32 13.31 -9.03
N PRO A 100 4.54 12.91 -10.28
CA PRO A 100 3.76 13.41 -11.41
C PRO A 100 2.31 12.91 -11.35
N GLY A 101 1.39 13.80 -11.70
CA GLY A 101 -0.04 13.52 -11.91
C GLY A 101 -0.41 13.54 -13.40
N PRO A 102 -1.61 13.04 -13.76
CA PRO A 102 -2.56 12.35 -12.88
C PRO A 102 -2.04 10.98 -12.41
N VAL A 103 -2.65 10.43 -11.36
CA VAL A 103 -2.41 9.04 -10.90
C VAL A 103 -3.69 8.25 -11.09
N VAL A 104 -3.66 7.29 -12.02
CA VAL A 104 -4.79 6.37 -12.24
C VAL A 104 -4.64 5.15 -11.33
N TYR A 105 -5.73 4.72 -10.71
CA TYR A 105 -5.73 3.64 -9.73
C TYR A 105 -7.02 2.83 -9.72
N LEU A 106 -6.95 1.58 -9.25
CA LEU A 106 -8.13 0.81 -8.85
C LEU A 106 -8.61 1.30 -7.49
N ARG A 107 -9.89 1.70 -7.42
CA ARG A 107 -10.55 2.11 -6.17
C ARG A 107 -10.80 0.87 -5.33
N VAL A 108 -10.40 0.92 -4.08
CA VAL A 108 -10.68 -0.15 -3.11
C VAL A 108 -11.70 0.40 -2.11
N GLU A 109 -12.69 -0.42 -1.77
CA GLU A 109 -13.68 -0.13 -0.73
C GLU A 109 -13.54 -1.20 0.35
N SER A 110 -13.39 -0.77 1.61
CA SER A 110 -13.31 -1.66 2.77
C SER A 110 -13.35 -0.86 4.09
N ASP A 111 -14.48 -0.94 4.80
CA ASP A 111 -14.61 -0.36 6.15
C ASP A 111 -13.62 -0.98 7.13
N ASP A 112 -13.29 -2.26 6.95
CA ASP A 112 -12.31 -2.98 7.76
C ASP A 112 -10.90 -2.42 7.57
N LEU A 113 -10.51 -2.15 6.31
CA LEU A 113 -9.22 -1.55 6.00
C LEU A 113 -9.10 -0.14 6.59
N ASP A 114 -10.15 0.67 6.48
CA ASP A 114 -10.16 2.02 7.05
C ASP A 114 -10.06 2.00 8.58
N ARG A 115 -10.73 1.04 9.24
CA ARG A 115 -10.62 0.85 10.69
C ARG A 115 -9.21 0.45 11.11
N VAL A 116 -8.60 -0.49 10.39
CA VAL A 116 -7.21 -0.92 10.65
C VAL A 116 -6.23 0.22 10.39
N HIS A 117 -6.39 0.96 9.29
CA HIS A 117 -5.57 2.12 8.98
C HIS A 117 -5.62 3.16 10.10
N ARG A 118 -6.82 3.48 10.58
CA ARG A 118 -7.02 4.43 11.69
C ARG A 118 -6.37 3.95 12.99
N ARG A 119 -6.51 2.66 13.31
CA ARG A 119 -5.85 2.04 14.48
C ARG A 119 -4.33 2.12 14.38
N LEU A 120 -3.78 1.86 13.19
CA LEU A 120 -2.35 1.97 12.93
C LEU A 120 -1.85 3.41 13.00
N CYS A 121 -2.62 4.40 12.51
CA CYS A 121 -2.27 5.81 12.65
C CYS A 121 -2.25 6.31 14.10
N GLY A 122 -2.97 5.64 15.00
CA GLY A 122 -2.86 5.90 16.45
C GLY A 122 -1.57 5.35 17.09
N ALA A 123 -0.88 4.42 16.44
CA ALA A 123 0.33 3.77 16.95
C ALA A 123 1.62 4.13 16.18
N PHE A 124 1.47 4.64 14.96
CA PHE A 124 2.53 5.00 14.02
C PHE A 124 2.15 6.32 13.35
N ASP A 125 3.06 7.29 13.35
CA ASP A 125 2.77 8.64 12.87
C ASP A 125 2.23 8.61 11.43
N PRO A 126 1.06 9.21 11.14
CA PRO A 126 0.51 9.27 9.81
C PRO A 126 1.34 10.18 8.91
N VAL A 127 1.44 9.83 7.64
CA VAL A 127 2.00 10.72 6.62
C VAL A 127 0.96 11.79 6.26
N THR A 128 1.25 13.04 6.61
CA THR A 128 0.42 14.22 6.29
C THR A 128 0.10 14.28 4.79
N GLY A 129 -1.15 14.58 4.43
CA GLY A 129 -1.59 14.62 3.04
C GLY A 129 -2.01 13.27 2.44
N ILE A 130 -1.73 12.16 3.11
CA ILE A 130 -1.83 10.81 2.50
C ILE A 130 -2.55 9.81 3.41
N GLU A 131 -2.38 9.93 4.72
CA GLU A 131 -2.89 9.00 5.72
C GLU A 131 -3.78 9.74 6.72
N GLY A 132 -4.48 8.98 7.58
CA GLY A 132 -5.48 9.53 8.48
C GLY A 132 -6.76 9.87 7.72
N GLU A 133 -7.22 11.10 7.80
CA GLU A 133 -8.48 11.55 7.17
C GLU A 133 -8.37 11.66 5.65
N GLU A 134 -7.15 11.81 5.13
CA GLU A 134 -6.87 11.90 3.69
C GLU A 134 -6.58 10.52 3.07
N TYR A 135 -6.73 9.44 3.84
CA TYR A 135 -6.49 8.09 3.38
C TYR A 135 -7.55 7.65 2.37
N VAL A 136 -7.08 7.33 1.16
CA VAL A 136 -7.90 6.73 0.11
C VAL A 136 -7.26 5.39 -0.26
N PRO A 137 -7.86 4.24 0.09
CA PRO A 137 -7.30 2.93 -0.27
C PRO A 137 -7.38 2.71 -1.78
N HIS A 138 -6.22 2.47 -2.39
CA HIS A 138 -6.11 2.35 -3.84
C HIS A 138 -4.93 1.48 -4.28
N VAL A 139 -5.01 0.97 -5.52
CA VAL A 139 -3.91 0.29 -6.21
C VAL A 139 -3.52 1.10 -7.44
N THR A 140 -2.37 1.76 -7.40
CA THR A 140 -1.89 2.57 -8.54
C THR A 140 -1.66 1.71 -9.79
N LEU A 141 -2.20 2.15 -10.93
CA LEU A 141 -2.01 1.56 -12.26
C LEU A 141 -1.03 2.35 -13.12
N ALA A 142 -1.15 3.69 -13.13
CA ALA A 142 -0.31 4.55 -13.97
C ALA A 142 -0.16 5.96 -13.39
N ARG A 143 0.83 6.70 -13.90
CA ARG A 143 1.14 8.09 -13.52
C ARG A 143 1.50 8.94 -14.74
N GLY A 144 1.22 10.23 -14.66
CA GLY A 144 1.54 11.20 -15.72
C GLY A 144 0.51 11.23 -16.85
N GLY A 145 0.80 11.90 -17.96
CA GLY A 145 -0.11 11.99 -19.10
C GLY A 145 -1.27 12.99 -18.91
N SER A 146 -2.39 12.76 -19.60
CA SER A 146 -3.51 13.72 -19.68
C SER A 146 -4.67 13.40 -18.74
N ILE A 147 -5.27 14.44 -18.17
CA ILE A 147 -6.43 14.34 -17.29
C ILE A 147 -7.64 13.81 -18.05
N GLU A 148 -7.85 14.22 -19.32
CA GLU A 148 -9.01 13.73 -20.09
C GLU A 148 -8.95 12.21 -20.30
N ARG A 149 -7.75 11.64 -20.45
CA ARG A 149 -7.57 10.18 -20.54
C ARG A 149 -7.79 9.49 -19.21
N ALA A 150 -7.26 10.06 -18.13
CA ALA A 150 -7.48 9.54 -16.79
C ALA A 150 -8.98 9.47 -16.46
N GLN A 151 -9.73 10.51 -16.86
CA GLN A 151 -11.18 10.55 -16.72
C GLN A 151 -11.88 9.50 -17.60
N ALA A 152 -11.54 9.40 -18.88
CA ALA A 152 -12.14 8.41 -19.78
C ALA A 152 -11.96 6.95 -19.28
N ILE A 153 -10.81 6.63 -18.67
CA ILE A 153 -10.57 5.31 -18.08
C ILE A 153 -11.39 5.15 -16.78
N ALA A 154 -11.48 6.19 -15.95
CA ALA A 154 -12.26 6.17 -14.72
C ALA A 154 -13.76 5.97 -14.97
N ASP A 155 -14.29 6.45 -16.10
CA ASP A 155 -15.68 6.29 -16.52
C ASP A 155 -15.99 4.90 -17.11
N SER A 156 -14.97 4.05 -17.30
CA SER A 156 -15.15 2.71 -17.85
C SER A 156 -15.64 1.71 -16.81
N GLU A 157 -16.58 0.85 -17.22
CA GLU A 157 -17.12 -0.20 -16.36
C GLU A 157 -16.12 -1.36 -16.18
N MET A 158 -16.20 -2.03 -15.03
CA MET A 158 -15.45 -3.24 -14.75
C MET A 158 -16.21 -4.13 -13.77
N ASP A 159 -15.98 -5.43 -13.88
CA ASP A 159 -16.51 -6.38 -12.90
C ASP A 159 -15.83 -6.18 -11.53
N PRO A 160 -16.59 -6.16 -10.43
CA PRO A 160 -16.01 -6.07 -9.10
C PRO A 160 -15.09 -7.25 -8.79
N ILE A 161 -13.99 -6.96 -8.07
CA ILE A 161 -13.10 -7.99 -7.53
C ILE A 161 -13.22 -7.96 -6.02
N GLU A 162 -13.80 -9.01 -5.45
CA GLU A 162 -13.95 -9.17 -4.01
C GLU A 162 -12.93 -10.18 -3.47
N TRP A 163 -12.33 -9.88 -2.31
CA TRP A 163 -11.46 -10.82 -1.62
C TRP A 163 -11.37 -10.53 -0.13
N ARG A 164 -10.88 -11.53 0.60
CA ARG A 164 -10.70 -11.45 2.05
C ARG A 164 -9.23 -11.59 2.43
N ALA A 165 -8.72 -10.65 3.23
CA ALA A 165 -7.33 -10.64 3.70
C ALA A 165 -7.24 -11.02 5.18
N ARG A 166 -6.49 -12.09 5.49
CA ARG A 166 -6.21 -12.55 6.87
C ARG A 166 -4.87 -12.10 7.44
N SER A 167 -4.06 -11.47 6.60
CA SER A 167 -2.71 -11.05 6.96
C SER A 167 -2.31 -9.82 6.16
N LEU A 168 -1.30 -9.12 6.65
CA LEU A 168 -0.69 -7.98 5.99
C LEU A 168 0.80 -8.26 5.74
N THR A 169 1.32 -7.70 4.66
CA THR A 169 2.72 -7.86 4.25
C THR A 169 3.53 -6.63 4.64
N ILE A 170 4.61 -6.83 5.40
CA ILE A 170 5.66 -5.84 5.55
C ILE A 170 6.45 -5.82 4.24
N TYR A 171 6.40 -4.70 3.54
CA TYR A 171 7.05 -4.49 2.25
C TYR A 171 8.21 -3.51 2.40
N ASP A 172 9.37 -3.87 1.85
CA ASP A 172 10.56 -3.05 1.84
C ASP A 172 10.61 -2.23 0.55
N ALA A 173 10.45 -0.91 0.66
CA ALA A 173 10.44 -0.04 -0.51
C ALA A 173 11.83 0.12 -1.15
N GLU A 174 12.91 -0.07 -0.39
CA GLU A 174 14.29 0.08 -0.87
C GLU A 174 14.65 -1.08 -1.81
N PHE A 175 14.38 -2.31 -1.36
CA PHE A 175 14.60 -3.53 -2.15
C PHE A 175 13.40 -3.91 -3.03
N ARG A 176 12.30 -3.17 -2.90
CA ARG A 176 11.04 -3.37 -3.64
C ARG A 176 10.45 -4.77 -3.45
N GLU A 177 10.55 -5.37 -2.28
CA GLU A 177 10.11 -6.76 -2.06
C GLU A 177 9.41 -6.99 -0.71
N PRO A 178 8.61 -8.06 -0.57
CA PRO A 178 8.11 -8.51 0.72
C PRO A 178 9.27 -8.83 1.67
N ALA A 179 9.19 -8.30 2.90
CA ALA A 179 10.17 -8.54 3.95
C ALA A 179 9.59 -9.37 5.10
N GLY A 180 8.26 -9.48 5.20
CA GLY A 180 7.61 -10.33 6.18
C GLY A 180 6.09 -10.25 6.12
N THR A 181 5.44 -11.08 6.90
CA THR A 181 3.98 -11.13 7.07
C THR A 181 3.63 -10.93 8.54
N VAL A 182 2.47 -10.32 8.78
CA VAL A 182 1.81 -10.17 10.08
C VAL A 182 0.38 -10.69 9.97
N SER A 183 0.01 -11.65 10.83
CA SER A 183 -1.37 -12.16 10.92
C SER A 183 -2.29 -11.13 11.56
N LEU A 184 -3.55 -11.09 11.13
CA LEU A 184 -4.62 -10.33 11.80
C LEU A 184 -5.28 -11.15 12.93
N GLU A 185 -5.27 -12.47 12.76
CA GLU A 185 -5.75 -13.49 13.70
C GLU A 185 -4.65 -13.94 14.67
#